data_AF-A0A966WRA0-F1
#
_entry.id   AF-A0A966WRA0-F1
#
_cell.length_a   1.000
_cell.length_b   1.000
_cell.length_c   1.000
_cell.angle_alpha   90.00
_cell.angle_beta   90.00
_cell.angle_gamma   90.00
#
_symmetry.space_group_name_H-M   'P 1'
#
loop_
_entity.id
_entity.type
_entity.pdbx_description
1 polymer ?
#
loop_
_entity_poly.entity_id
_entity_poly.type
_entity_poly.pdbx_seq_one_letter_code
_entity_poly.pdbx_strand_id
1 'polypeptide(L)'
;ALAALGGASTLYQPAFMGILPLFLYAMAMLPLFAWAMHRHGSWALAIPAALWMLAQAMEVDVPGLFGTTFAFNPLGWVPLFMLGAWFGRQVLLRGHAIGRNPWLVAGAMVVILLGAVMHKLGFLPDALVGKEQLAPLRLLHALACAYLVAVLIPRDAAWARSRAAGMLAVLGRNSLQVFSLGLFFSYIAATSFSQWPHAQFWTEPLLLITGSLVLWRFAILVESRRARPSTPARRPHMGLV
;
A
#
# COMPACT_ATOMS: atom_id res chain seq x y z
N ALA A 1 -28.15 -11.08 -0.61
CA ALA A 1 -27.86 -10.90 -2.06
C ALA A 1 -27.24 -9.53 -2.35
N LEU A 2 -27.91 -8.42 -2.02
CA LEU A 2 -27.41 -7.05 -2.31
C LEU A 2 -26.09 -6.68 -1.62
N ALA A 3 -25.86 -7.09 -0.37
CA ALA A 3 -24.59 -6.85 0.33
C ALA A 3 -23.41 -7.65 -0.28
N ALA A 4 -23.67 -8.86 -0.80
CA ALA A 4 -22.65 -9.68 -1.47
C ALA A 4 -22.29 -9.12 -2.85
N LEU A 5 -23.29 -8.64 -3.60
CA LEU A 5 -23.09 -7.91 -4.86
C LEU A 5 -22.41 -6.55 -4.63
N GLY A 6 -22.74 -5.86 -3.54
CA GLY A 6 -22.09 -4.62 -3.12
C GLY A 6 -20.63 -4.80 -2.72
N GLY A 7 -20.31 -5.90 -2.02
CA GLY A 7 -18.92 -6.28 -1.70
C GLY A 7 -18.12 -6.66 -2.95
N ALA A 8 -18.71 -7.43 -3.87
CA ALA A 8 -18.08 -7.80 -5.14
C ALA A 8 -17.84 -6.60 -6.07
N SER A 9 -18.72 -5.60 -6.03
CA SER A 9 -18.59 -4.34 -6.78
C SER A 9 -17.75 -3.29 -6.05
N THR A 10 -17.18 -3.58 -4.88
CA THR A 10 -16.37 -2.67 -4.02
C THR A 10 -17.09 -1.45 -3.46
N LEU A 11 -18.37 -1.31 -3.79
CA LEU A 11 -19.18 -0.16 -3.45
C LEU A 11 -19.77 -0.27 -2.03
N TYR A 12 -19.84 -1.46 -1.44
CA TYR A 12 -20.15 -1.66 -0.02
C TYR A 12 -18.85 -1.90 0.76
N GLN A 13 -18.55 -1.01 1.72
CA GLN A 13 -17.35 -1.07 2.56
C GLN A 13 -17.76 -1.34 4.02
N PRO A 14 -17.81 -2.61 4.46
CA PRO A 14 -17.92 -2.94 5.88
C PRO A 14 -16.82 -2.27 6.69
N ALA A 15 -17.03 -2.16 8.02
CA ALA A 15 -15.98 -1.72 8.94
C ALA A 15 -14.66 -2.47 8.63
N PHE A 16 -13.54 -1.74 8.69
CA PHE A 16 -12.18 -2.19 8.35
C PHE A 16 -11.87 -2.38 6.85
N MET A 17 -12.87 -2.45 5.96
CA MET A 17 -12.65 -2.73 4.52
C MET A 17 -12.46 -1.49 3.64
N GLY A 18 -12.47 -0.27 4.20
CA GLY A 18 -12.47 0.97 3.41
C GLY A 18 -11.26 1.18 2.49
N ILE A 19 -10.15 0.47 2.73
CA ILE A 19 -8.95 0.53 1.88
C ILE A 19 -8.91 -0.59 0.81
N LEU A 20 -9.74 -1.62 0.93
CA LEU A 20 -9.72 -2.77 0.02
C LEU A 20 -10.05 -2.39 -1.44
N PRO A 21 -11.07 -1.55 -1.72
CA PRO A 21 -11.37 -1.09 -3.08
C PRO A 21 -10.18 -0.40 -3.74
N LEU A 22 -9.46 0.42 -2.97
CA LEU A 22 -8.28 1.12 -3.44
C LEU A 22 -7.18 0.14 -3.89
N PHE A 23 -6.93 -0.93 -3.13
CA PHE A 23 -6.00 -1.98 -3.54
C PHE A 23 -6.45 -2.70 -4.81
N LEU A 24 -7.74 -3.00 -4.94
CA LEU A 24 -8.28 -3.66 -6.13
C LEU A 24 -8.14 -2.77 -7.37
N TYR A 25 -8.48 -1.49 -7.27
CA TYR A 25 -8.29 -0.53 -8.37
C TYR A 25 -6.82 -0.35 -8.73
N ALA A 26 -5.93 -0.21 -7.74
CA ALA A 26 -4.51 -0.11 -7.98
C ALA A 26 -3.96 -1.36 -8.69
N MET A 27 -4.34 -2.56 -8.25
CA MET A 27 -3.91 -3.81 -8.90
C MET A 27 -4.49 -3.98 -10.31
N ALA A 28 -5.75 -3.58 -10.53
CA ALA A 28 -6.38 -3.63 -11.84
C ALA A 28 -5.74 -2.66 -12.84
N MET A 29 -5.34 -1.46 -12.38
CA MET A 29 -4.69 -0.44 -13.21
C MET A 29 -3.20 -0.70 -13.43
N LEU A 30 -2.55 -1.47 -12.55
CA LEU A 30 -1.13 -1.77 -12.62
C LEU A 30 -0.67 -2.37 -13.97
N PRO A 31 -1.32 -3.40 -14.57
CA PRO A 31 -0.89 -3.94 -15.87
C PRO A 31 -0.98 -2.90 -16.99
N LEU A 32 -2.04 -2.08 -17.00
CA LEU A 32 -2.20 -1.00 -17.98
C LEU A 32 -1.12 0.07 -17.81
N PHE A 33 -0.84 0.47 -16.57
CA PHE A 33 0.23 1.41 -16.26
C PHE A 33 1.60 0.85 -16.61
N ALA A 34 1.86 -0.44 -16.34
CA ALA A 34 3.10 -1.10 -16.71
C ALA A 34 3.30 -1.15 -18.23
N TRP A 35 2.23 -1.42 -18.98
CA TRP A 35 2.23 -1.33 -20.45
C TRP A 35 2.54 0.10 -20.93
N ALA A 36 1.88 1.11 -20.35
CA ALA A 36 2.13 2.52 -20.68
C ALA A 36 3.58 2.94 -20.36
N MET A 37 4.13 2.51 -19.22
CA MET A 37 5.52 2.74 -18.84
C MET A 37 6.52 2.04 -19.78
N HIS A 38 6.14 0.90 -20.36
CA HIS A 38 6.97 0.20 -21.33
C HIS A 38 6.99 0.94 -22.67
N ARG A 39 5.85 1.49 -23.11
CA ARG A 39 5.71 2.21 -24.38
C ARG A 39 6.20 3.66 -24.33
N HIS A 40 5.93 4.39 -23.25
CA HIS A 40 6.12 5.83 -23.16
C HIS A 40 7.13 6.24 -22.07
N GLY A 41 7.74 5.28 -21.36
CA GLY A 41 8.73 5.57 -20.32
C GLY A 41 8.13 6.37 -19.16
N SER A 42 8.80 7.47 -18.79
CA SER A 42 8.34 8.34 -17.69
C SER A 42 7.10 9.16 -18.02
N TRP A 43 6.75 9.34 -19.30
CA TRP A 43 5.52 10.05 -19.70
C TRP A 43 4.25 9.35 -19.25
N ALA A 44 4.32 8.05 -18.94
CA ALA A 44 3.21 7.32 -18.34
C ALA A 44 2.73 7.94 -17.02
N LEU A 45 3.58 8.68 -16.30
CA LEU A 45 3.22 9.39 -15.07
C LEU A 45 2.30 10.60 -15.30
N ALA A 46 2.17 11.09 -16.53
CA ALA A 46 1.25 12.18 -16.82
C ALA A 46 -0.21 11.82 -16.51
N ILE A 47 -0.60 10.56 -16.74
CA ILE A 47 -1.95 10.06 -16.47
C ILE A 47 -2.27 10.08 -14.96
N PRO A 48 -1.51 9.42 -14.07
CA PRO A 48 -1.78 9.48 -12.63
C PRO A 48 -1.62 10.90 -12.08
N ALA A 49 -0.70 11.72 -12.60
CA ALA A 49 -0.60 13.12 -12.20
C ALA A 49 -1.88 13.91 -12.54
N ALA A 50 -2.43 13.72 -13.75
CA ALA A 50 -3.68 14.34 -14.17
C ALA A 50 -4.87 13.89 -13.31
N LEU A 51 -4.96 12.60 -12.99
CA LEU A 51 -5.99 12.06 -12.10
C LEU A 51 -5.92 12.67 -10.70
N TRP A 52 -4.71 12.80 -10.14
CA TRP A 52 -4.53 13.43 -8.84
C TRP A 52 -4.89 14.92 -8.88
N MET A 53 -4.47 15.66 -9.91
CA MET A 53 -4.85 17.07 -10.07
C MET A 53 -6.36 17.25 -10.21
N LEU A 54 -7.03 16.38 -10.96
CA LEU A 54 -8.48 16.39 -11.10
C LEU A 54 -9.18 16.14 -9.76
N ALA A 55 -8.67 15.19 -8.97
CA ALA A 55 -9.18 14.93 -7.62
C ALA A 55 -9.10 16.20 -6.76
N GLN A 56 -7.96 16.89 -6.78
CA GLN A 56 -7.76 18.11 -6.00
C GLN A 56 -8.57 19.31 -6.50
N ALA A 57 -8.76 19.46 -7.81
CA ALA A 57 -9.41 20.63 -8.39
C ALA A 57 -10.93 20.60 -8.27
N MET A 58 -11.52 19.41 -8.36
CA MET A 58 -12.96 19.25 -8.41
C MET A 58 -13.56 18.71 -7.10
N GLU A 59 -12.72 18.47 -6.08
CA GLU A 59 -13.09 17.86 -4.80
C GLU A 59 -14.04 16.66 -4.97
N VAL A 60 -13.78 15.84 -6.00
CA VAL A 60 -14.74 14.82 -6.45
C VAL A 60 -14.84 13.73 -5.39
N ASP A 61 -15.88 13.78 -4.57
CA ASP A 61 -16.25 12.67 -3.72
C ASP A 61 -16.79 11.52 -4.57
N VAL A 62 -16.13 10.37 -4.49
CA VAL A 62 -16.60 9.16 -5.19
C VAL A 62 -17.72 8.54 -4.35
N PRO A 63 -18.96 8.49 -4.87
CA PRO A 63 -20.09 7.93 -4.12
C PRO A 63 -19.95 6.41 -4.00
N GLY A 64 -20.18 5.88 -2.79
CA GLY A 64 -20.33 4.46 -2.51
C GLY A 64 -21.78 3.99 -2.54
N LEU A 65 -22.02 2.69 -2.39
CA LEU A 65 -23.37 2.14 -2.24
C LEU A 65 -23.95 2.50 -0.86
N PHE A 66 -25.28 2.53 -0.76
CA PHE A 66 -26.04 2.78 0.48
C PHE A 66 -25.77 4.16 1.13
N GLY A 67 -25.43 5.17 0.33
CA GLY A 67 -25.19 6.54 0.84
C GLY A 67 -23.86 6.70 1.59
N THR A 68 -22.95 5.74 1.46
CA THR A 68 -21.60 5.83 2.02
C THR A 68 -20.66 6.55 1.05
N THR A 69 -19.65 7.25 1.58
CA THR A 69 -18.55 7.78 0.78
C THR A 69 -17.34 6.86 0.87
N PHE A 70 -16.49 6.84 -0.17
CA PHE A 70 -15.25 6.09 -0.12
C PHE A 70 -14.33 6.65 0.97
N ALA A 71 -13.83 5.78 1.86
CA ALA A 71 -12.88 6.19 2.91
C ALA A 71 -11.57 6.78 2.36
N PHE A 72 -11.22 6.41 1.13
CA PHE A 72 -10.09 6.92 0.38
C PHE A 72 -10.52 7.15 -1.06
N ASN A 73 -10.39 8.37 -1.56
CA ASN A 73 -10.72 8.70 -2.94
C ASN A 73 -9.76 7.96 -3.90
N PRO A 74 -10.24 7.04 -4.75
CA PRO A 74 -9.40 6.35 -5.72
C PRO A 74 -8.62 7.29 -6.64
N LEU A 75 -9.20 8.44 -7.02
CA LEU A 75 -8.55 9.43 -7.88
C LEU A 75 -7.34 10.09 -7.21
N GLY A 76 -7.36 10.24 -5.88
CA GLY A 76 -6.22 10.75 -5.13
C GLY A 76 -5.16 9.69 -4.87
N TRP A 77 -5.59 8.50 -4.45
CA TRP A 77 -4.68 7.48 -3.92
C TRP A 77 -4.11 6.52 -4.98
N VAL A 78 -4.86 6.15 -6.03
CA VAL A 78 -4.33 5.28 -7.10
C VAL A 78 -3.10 5.92 -7.78
N PRO A 79 -3.06 7.24 -8.05
CA PRO A 79 -1.85 7.91 -8.51
C PRO A 79 -0.61 7.69 -7.64
N LEU A 80 -0.76 7.72 -6.32
CA LEU A 80 0.34 7.44 -5.39
C LEU A 80 0.87 6.00 -5.57
N PHE A 81 -0.01 5.02 -5.76
CA PHE A 81 0.41 3.64 -6.06
C PHE A 81 1.18 3.56 -7.39
N MET A 82 0.72 4.26 -8.43
CA MET A 82 1.40 4.28 -9.74
C MET A 82 2.78 4.96 -9.66
N LEU A 83 2.89 6.04 -8.90
CA LEU A 83 4.16 6.70 -8.61
C LEU A 83 5.12 5.74 -7.87
N GLY A 84 4.62 5.01 -6.87
CA GLY A 84 5.37 3.97 -6.18
C GLY A 84 5.84 2.84 -7.11
N ALA A 85 4.98 2.39 -8.03
CA ALA A 85 5.33 1.38 -9.03
C ALA A 85 6.42 1.87 -9.99
N TRP A 86 6.37 3.15 -10.41
CA TRP A 86 7.42 3.76 -11.22
C TRP A 86 8.76 3.79 -10.49
N PHE A 87 8.79 4.26 -9.23
CA PHE A 87 10.01 4.24 -8.42
C PHE A 87 10.55 2.83 -8.18
N GLY A 88 9.67 1.86 -7.90
CA GLY A 88 10.03 0.46 -7.76
C GLY A 88 10.71 -0.08 -9.04
N ARG A 89 10.16 0.25 -10.21
CA ARG A 89 10.78 -0.09 -11.50
C ARG A 89 12.15 0.56 -11.69
N GLN A 90 12.33 1.83 -11.30
CA GLN A 90 13.64 2.49 -11.38
C GLN A 90 14.68 1.79 -10.48
N VAL A 91 14.29 1.38 -9.27
CA VAL A 91 15.16 0.59 -8.38
C VAL A 91 15.54 -0.74 -9.03
N LEU A 92 14.60 -1.43 -9.66
CA LEU A 92 14.87 -2.71 -10.33
C LEU A 92 15.81 -2.56 -11.54
N LEU A 93 15.64 -1.50 -12.34
CA LEU A 93 16.41 -1.32 -13.58
C LEU A 93 17.77 -0.64 -13.37
N ARG A 94 17.84 0.34 -12.46
CA ARG A 94 19.02 1.19 -12.26
C ARG A 94 19.71 0.97 -10.93
N GLY A 95 19.14 0.12 -10.08
CA GLY A 95 19.62 -0.06 -8.72
C GLY A 95 19.35 1.14 -7.83
N HIS A 96 18.60 2.19 -8.21
CA HIS A 96 18.17 3.26 -7.30
C HIS A 96 16.96 4.03 -7.85
N ALA A 97 16.09 4.50 -6.96
CA ALA A 97 14.91 5.28 -7.33
C ALA A 97 15.30 6.70 -7.75
N ILE A 98 15.97 7.43 -6.85
CA ILE A 98 16.48 8.79 -7.03
C ILE A 98 17.87 8.86 -6.38
N GLY A 99 18.78 9.65 -6.97
CA GLY A 99 20.09 9.92 -6.39
C GLY A 99 20.06 10.84 -5.16
N ARG A 100 21.10 10.78 -4.33
CA ARG A 100 21.24 11.70 -3.21
C ARG A 100 21.53 13.12 -3.71
N ASN A 101 20.64 14.06 -3.40
CA ASN A 101 20.85 15.49 -3.66
C ASN A 101 20.68 16.25 -2.34
N PRO A 102 21.71 16.99 -1.87
CA PRO A 102 21.65 17.67 -0.57
C PRO A 102 20.49 18.67 -0.48
N TRP A 103 20.12 19.34 -1.58
CA TRP A 103 19.00 20.27 -1.61
C TRP A 103 17.65 19.57 -1.43
N LEU A 104 17.48 18.39 -2.04
CA LEU A 104 16.27 17.59 -1.86
C LEU A 104 16.19 17.01 -0.44
N VAL A 105 17.33 16.62 0.14
CA VAL A 105 17.38 16.14 1.54
C VAL A 105 16.98 17.27 2.49
N ALA A 106 17.55 18.46 2.33
CA ALA A 106 17.19 19.62 3.13
C ALA A 106 15.70 19.98 2.96
N GLY A 107 15.19 20.02 1.72
CA GLY A 107 13.78 20.27 1.44
C GLY A 107 12.86 19.23 2.08
N ALA A 108 13.19 17.94 1.99
CA ALA A 108 12.42 16.88 2.62
C ALA A 108 12.42 16.99 4.16
N MET A 109 13.55 17.33 4.77
CA MET A 109 13.62 17.59 6.21
C MET A 109 12.73 18.78 6.62
N VAL A 110 12.74 19.87 5.84
CA VAL A 110 11.89 21.05 6.09
C VAL A 110 10.42 20.67 6.02
N VAL A 111 10.01 19.89 5.02
CA VAL A 111 8.61 19.42 4.89
C VAL A 111 8.18 18.59 6.10
N ILE A 112 9.03 17.69 6.59
CA ILE A 112 8.72 16.87 7.77
C ILE A 112 8.62 17.73 9.03
N LEU A 113 9.57 18.65 9.22
CA LEU A 113 9.55 19.56 10.36
C LEU A 113 8.31 20.46 10.33
N LEU A 114 7.96 20.99 9.17
CA LEU A 114 6.74 21.78 8.98
C LEU A 114 5.50 20.97 9.35
N GLY A 115 5.40 19.71 8.90
CA GLY A 115 4.31 18.82 9.27
C GLY A 115 4.20 18.61 10.80
N ALA A 116 5.33 18.40 11.47
CA ALA A 116 5.37 18.25 12.92
C ALA A 116 4.96 19.54 13.66
N VAL A 117 5.40 20.71 13.18
CA VAL A 117 5.05 22.02 13.75
C VAL A 117 3.56 22.31 13.55
N MET A 118 3.03 22.11 12.35
CA MET A 118 1.61 22.29 12.04
C MET A 118 0.72 21.40 12.92
N HIS A 119 1.11 20.14 13.10
CA HIS A 119 0.41 19.22 13.99
C HIS A 119 0.43 19.72 15.44
N LYS A 120 1.59 20.15 15.95
CA LYS A 120 1.73 20.67 17.32
C LYS A 120 0.93 21.94 17.56
N LEU A 121 0.85 22.82 16.55
CA LEU A 121 0.11 24.08 16.61
C LEU A 121 -1.40 23.90 16.37
N GLY A 122 -1.85 22.70 15.99
CA GLY A 122 -3.25 22.46 15.61
C GLY A 122 -3.65 23.14 14.30
N PHE A 123 -2.71 23.66 13.51
CA PHE A 123 -2.97 24.32 12.24
C PHE A 123 -2.95 23.30 11.11
N LEU A 124 -4.12 22.73 10.82
CA LEU A 124 -4.29 21.61 9.88
C LEU A 124 -5.44 21.92 8.92
N PRO A 125 -5.24 22.81 7.93
CA PRO A 125 -6.28 23.09 6.93
C PRO A 125 -6.56 21.86 6.08
N ASP A 126 -7.81 21.39 6.09
CA ASP A 126 -8.23 20.14 5.46
C ASP A 126 -7.87 20.05 3.97
N ALA A 127 -7.93 21.17 3.24
CA ALA A 127 -7.54 21.23 1.82
C ALA A 127 -6.06 20.85 1.56
N LEU A 128 -5.17 21.05 2.54
CA LEU A 128 -3.75 20.76 2.42
C LEU A 128 -3.35 19.45 3.10
N VAL A 129 -4.04 19.08 4.18
CA VAL A 129 -3.69 17.91 4.99
C VAL A 129 -4.73 16.80 4.99
N GLY A 130 -5.85 16.92 4.29
CA GLY A 130 -6.95 15.96 4.24
C GLY A 130 -6.51 14.56 3.81
N LYS A 131 -7.12 13.53 4.41
CA LYS A 131 -6.76 12.12 4.19
C LYS A 131 -7.45 11.57 2.95
N GLU A 132 -8.72 11.89 2.84
CA GLU A 132 -9.70 11.27 1.98
C GLU A 132 -9.24 11.42 0.53
N GLN A 133 -8.89 12.64 0.13
CA GLN A 133 -8.43 12.96 -1.22
C GLN A 133 -6.92 12.84 -1.44
N LEU A 134 -6.13 12.53 -0.39
CA LEU A 134 -4.67 12.61 -0.42
C LEU A 134 -4.19 14.03 -0.77
N ALA A 135 -4.44 14.95 0.16
CA ALA A 135 -4.17 16.37 -0.04
C ALA A 135 -2.67 16.66 -0.30
N PRO A 136 -2.33 17.82 -0.93
CA PRO A 136 -0.99 18.08 -1.44
C PRO A 136 0.11 18.05 -0.39
N LEU A 137 -0.10 18.64 0.79
CA LEU A 137 0.92 18.65 1.83
C LEU A 137 1.10 17.25 2.44
N ARG A 138 0.02 16.48 2.56
CA ARG A 138 0.07 15.08 2.99
C ARG A 138 0.86 14.22 1.99
N LEU A 139 0.61 14.37 0.70
CA LEU A 139 1.37 13.71 -0.36
C LEU A 139 2.84 14.09 -0.29
N LEU A 140 3.15 15.39 -0.22
CA LEU A 140 4.51 15.89 -0.16
C LEU A 140 5.25 15.38 1.08
N HIS A 141 4.59 15.36 2.24
CA HIS A 141 5.15 14.82 3.48
C HIS A 141 5.44 13.32 3.36
N ALA A 142 4.51 12.53 2.82
CA ALA A 142 4.73 11.09 2.59
C ALA A 142 5.91 10.84 1.63
N LEU A 143 6.02 11.62 0.55
CA LEU A 143 7.13 11.53 -0.40
C LEU A 143 8.46 11.99 0.21
N ALA A 144 8.46 13.00 1.07
CA ALA A 144 9.64 13.45 1.81
C ALA A 144 10.16 12.34 2.73
N CYS A 145 9.28 11.70 3.51
CA CYS A 145 9.64 10.54 4.33
C CYS A 145 10.21 9.40 3.47
N ALA A 146 9.53 9.05 2.38
CA ALA A 146 9.99 7.99 1.48
C ALA A 146 11.36 8.30 0.85
N TYR A 147 11.58 9.56 0.44
CA TYR A 147 12.85 10.02 -0.12
C TYR A 147 13.99 9.94 0.90
N LEU A 148 13.79 10.45 2.12
CA LEU A 148 14.79 10.38 3.18
C LEU A 148 15.12 8.93 3.55
N VAL A 149 14.12 8.07 3.68
CA VAL A 149 14.32 6.63 3.90
C VAL A 149 15.15 6.02 2.76
N ALA A 150 14.82 6.33 1.50
CA ALA A 150 15.51 5.76 0.34
C ALA A 150 16.97 6.22 0.20
N VAL A 151 17.31 7.41 0.66
CA VAL A 151 18.64 8.02 0.49
C VAL A 151 19.52 7.91 1.74
N LEU A 152 18.94 7.96 2.93
CA LEU A 152 19.69 7.92 4.19
C LEU A 152 19.91 6.51 4.71
N ILE A 153 19.08 5.53 4.33
CA ILE A 153 19.23 4.15 4.76
C ILE A 153 20.05 3.38 3.71
N PRO A 154 21.28 2.97 4.03
CA PRO A 154 22.07 2.12 3.14
C PRO A 154 21.36 0.79 2.91
N ARG A 155 21.43 0.25 1.69
CA ARG A 155 20.83 -1.06 1.38
C ARG A 155 21.46 -2.21 2.16
N ASP A 156 22.73 -2.06 2.49
CA ASP A 156 23.56 -2.98 3.24
C ASP A 156 23.60 -2.65 4.74
N ALA A 157 22.67 -1.83 5.25
CA ALA A 157 22.57 -1.58 6.67
C ALA A 157 22.43 -2.90 7.45
N ALA A 158 23.28 -3.10 8.47
CA ALA A 158 23.33 -4.37 9.21
C ALA A 158 21.98 -4.75 9.83
N TRP A 159 21.22 -3.75 10.32
CA TRP A 159 19.88 -3.97 10.87
C TRP A 159 18.85 -4.34 9.79
N ALA A 160 19.03 -3.95 8.53
CA ALA A 160 18.15 -4.32 7.43
C ALA A 160 18.29 -5.82 7.07
N ARG A 161 19.41 -6.45 7.44
CA ARG A 161 19.62 -7.91 7.37
C ARG A 161 19.11 -8.65 8.60
N SER A 162 18.59 -7.95 9.61
CA SER A 162 18.05 -8.58 10.81
C SER A 162 16.83 -9.45 10.47
N ARG A 163 16.58 -10.45 11.33
CA ARG A 163 15.38 -11.30 11.20
C ARG A 163 14.10 -10.46 11.20
N ALA A 164 14.01 -9.45 12.07
CA ALA A 164 12.84 -8.56 12.15
C ALA A 164 12.60 -7.78 10.84
N ALA A 165 13.65 -7.19 10.26
CA ALA A 165 13.55 -6.52 8.96
C ALA A 165 13.15 -7.50 7.84
N GLY A 166 13.69 -8.73 7.86
CA GLY A 166 13.25 -9.81 6.98
C GLY A 166 11.77 -10.16 7.15
N MET A 167 11.27 -10.25 8.38
CA MET A 167 9.84 -10.51 8.66
C MET A 167 8.96 -9.40 8.09
N LEU A 168 9.32 -8.13 8.32
CA LEU A 168 8.60 -6.98 7.76
C LEU A 168 8.64 -6.97 6.23
N ALA A 169 9.76 -7.34 5.62
CA ALA A 169 9.89 -7.41 4.17
C ALA A 169 8.99 -8.50 3.56
N VAL A 170 8.91 -9.68 4.19
CA VAL A 170 8.03 -10.78 3.76
C VAL A 170 6.55 -10.38 3.84
N LEU A 171 6.17 -9.74 4.95
CA LEU A 171 4.80 -9.21 5.14
C LEU A 171 4.48 -8.13 4.11
N GLY A 172 5.41 -7.20 3.85
CA GLY A 172 5.24 -6.12 2.87
C GLY A 172 5.10 -6.63 1.44
N ARG A 173 5.89 -7.64 1.03
CA ARG A 173 5.79 -8.27 -0.30
C ARG A 173 4.44 -8.97 -0.55
N ASN A 174 3.79 -9.43 0.52
CA ASN A 174 2.49 -10.11 0.48
C ASN A 174 1.40 -9.29 1.18
N SER A 175 1.52 -7.96 1.18
CA SER A 175 0.70 -7.06 1.99
C SER A 175 -0.79 -7.23 1.72
N LEU A 176 -1.20 -7.41 0.45
CA LEU A 176 -2.59 -7.61 0.08
C LEU A 176 -3.15 -8.94 0.63
N GLN A 177 -2.42 -10.04 0.48
CA GLN A 177 -2.87 -11.35 0.97
C GLN A 177 -2.94 -11.38 2.49
N VAL A 178 -1.92 -10.80 3.15
CA VAL A 178 -1.86 -10.66 4.61
C VAL A 178 -2.99 -9.77 5.11
N PHE A 179 -3.26 -8.64 4.45
CA PHE A 179 -4.35 -7.73 4.79
C PHE A 179 -5.71 -8.42 4.65
N SER A 180 -5.97 -9.09 3.53
CA SER A 180 -7.22 -9.82 3.31
C SER A 180 -7.46 -10.88 4.39
N LEU A 181 -6.44 -11.67 4.77
CA LEU A 181 -6.55 -12.63 5.86
C LEU A 181 -6.76 -11.95 7.22
N GLY A 182 -6.04 -10.85 7.47
CA GLY A 182 -6.17 -10.05 8.68
C GLY A 182 -7.56 -9.45 8.87
N LEU A 183 -8.26 -9.08 7.78
CA LEU A 183 -9.65 -8.63 7.83
C LEU A 183 -10.60 -9.71 8.37
N PHE A 184 -10.44 -10.96 7.93
CA PHE A 184 -11.25 -12.07 8.45
C PHE A 184 -11.02 -12.27 9.95
N PHE A 185 -9.76 -12.24 10.40
CA PHE A 185 -9.44 -12.33 11.83
C PHE A 185 -9.97 -11.14 12.63
N SER A 186 -9.88 -9.92 12.08
CA SER A 186 -10.41 -8.72 12.73
C SER A 186 -11.92 -8.78 12.90
N TYR A 187 -12.63 -9.30 11.89
CA TYR A 187 -14.07 -9.51 11.98
C TYR A 187 -14.44 -10.54 13.05
N ILE A 188 -13.73 -11.68 13.12
CA ILE A 188 -13.93 -12.71 14.14
C ILE A 188 -13.64 -12.16 15.55
N ALA A 189 -12.57 -11.38 15.71
CA ALA A 189 -12.23 -10.75 16.98
C ALA A 189 -13.31 -9.75 17.41
N ALA A 190 -13.76 -8.89 16.49
CA ALA A 190 -14.80 -7.90 16.77
C ALA A 190 -16.13 -8.57 17.19
N THR A 191 -16.54 -9.65 16.54
CA THR A 191 -17.77 -10.38 16.90
C THR A 191 -17.62 -11.20 18.19
N SER A 192 -16.40 -11.58 18.55
CA SER A 192 -16.10 -12.25 19.83
C SER A 192 -16.14 -11.25 20.99
N PHE A 193 -15.57 -10.05 20.80
CA PHE A 193 -15.59 -8.98 21.80
C PHE A 193 -16.99 -8.43 22.05
N SER A 194 -17.84 -8.36 21.02
CA SER A 194 -19.24 -7.94 21.21
C SER A 194 -20.05 -8.94 22.04
N GLN A 195 -19.68 -10.22 22.05
CA GLN A 195 -20.36 -11.27 22.82
C GLN A 195 -19.83 -11.40 24.25
N TRP A 196 -18.53 -11.20 24.46
CA TRP A 196 -17.91 -11.32 25.80
C TRP A 196 -17.05 -10.10 26.17
N PRO A 197 -17.65 -8.95 26.51
CA PRO A 197 -16.92 -7.73 26.83
C PRO A 197 -15.94 -7.89 28.00
N HIS A 198 -16.32 -8.67 29.02
CA HIS A 198 -15.49 -8.87 30.22
C HIS A 198 -14.21 -9.68 29.96
N ALA A 199 -14.17 -10.50 28.90
CA ALA A 199 -13.00 -11.29 28.54
C ALA A 199 -12.02 -10.53 27.64
N GLN A 200 -12.39 -9.33 27.16
CA GLN A 200 -11.60 -8.57 26.19
C GLN A 200 -10.18 -8.29 26.67
N PHE A 201 -10.01 -7.86 27.93
CA PHE A 201 -8.70 -7.48 28.47
C PHE A 201 -7.63 -8.60 28.33
N TRP A 202 -8.04 -9.86 28.52
CA TRP A 202 -7.12 -11.01 28.42
C TRP A 202 -7.05 -11.59 27.02
N THR A 203 -8.16 -11.58 26.28
CA THR A 203 -8.24 -12.19 24.95
C THR A 203 -7.62 -11.30 23.88
N GLU A 204 -7.64 -9.98 24.04
CA GLU A 204 -7.06 -9.02 23.11
C GLU A 204 -5.55 -9.20 22.88
N PRO A 205 -4.67 -9.21 23.91
CA PRO A 205 -3.24 -9.43 23.68
C PRO A 205 -2.95 -10.81 23.10
N LEU A 206 -3.68 -11.84 23.52
CA LEU A 206 -3.54 -13.19 22.98
C LEU A 206 -3.92 -13.26 21.50
N LEU A 207 -5.03 -12.63 21.11
CA LEU A 207 -5.50 -12.53 19.72
C LEU A 207 -4.51 -11.74 18.86
N LEU A 208 -3.95 -10.64 19.38
CA LEU A 208 -2.97 -9.85 18.65
C LEU A 208 -1.68 -10.64 18.41
N ILE A 209 -1.15 -11.32 19.42
CA ILE A 209 0.06 -12.14 19.30
C ILE A 209 -0.19 -13.32 18.34
N THR A 210 -1.25 -14.09 18.58
CA THR A 210 -1.58 -15.26 17.76
C THR A 210 -1.91 -14.88 16.33
N GLY A 211 -2.74 -13.86 16.13
CA GLY A 211 -3.05 -13.30 14.80
C GLY A 211 -1.81 -12.85 14.06
N SER A 212 -0.93 -12.07 14.71
CA SER A 212 0.33 -11.62 14.10
C SER A 212 1.24 -12.78 13.70
N LEU A 213 1.36 -13.80 14.55
CA LEU A 213 2.14 -15.01 14.26
C LEU A 213 1.56 -15.80 13.09
N VAL A 214 0.24 -15.98 13.04
CA VAL A 214 -0.45 -16.68 11.95
C VAL A 214 -0.27 -15.92 10.63
N LEU A 215 -0.47 -14.61 10.62
CA LEU A 215 -0.27 -13.76 9.44
C LEU A 215 1.18 -13.80 8.95
N TRP A 216 2.14 -13.77 9.88
CA TRP A 216 3.56 -13.91 9.54
C TRP A 216 3.89 -15.27 8.94
N ARG A 217 3.42 -16.36 9.54
CA ARG A 217 3.60 -17.73 9.01
C ARG A 217 2.96 -17.89 7.64
N PHE A 218 1.76 -17.36 7.47
CA PHE A 218 1.06 -17.35 6.19
C PHE A 218 1.87 -16.64 5.11
N ALA A 219 2.43 -15.47 5.39
CA ALA A 219 3.27 -14.73 4.43
C ALA A 219 4.51 -15.53 4.00
N ILE A 220 5.18 -16.22 4.94
CA ILE A 220 6.32 -17.12 4.62
C ILE A 220 5.86 -18.29 3.72
N LEU A 221 4.72 -18.90 4.02
CA LEU A 221 4.19 -20.02 3.24
C LEU A 221 3.85 -19.58 1.80
N VAL A 222 3.24 -18.41 1.62
CA VAL A 222 2.94 -17.87 0.29
C VAL A 222 4.23 -17.62 -0.50
N GLU A 223 5.25 -17.03 0.14
CA GLU A 223 6.52 -16.74 -0.50
C GLU A 223 7.28 -18.02 -0.90
N SER A 224 7.36 -19.00 0.00
CA SER A 224 8.00 -20.29 -0.28
C SER A 224 7.35 -21.07 -1.42
N ARG A 225 6.04 -20.91 -1.63
CA ARG A 225 5.32 -21.52 -2.77
C ARG A 225 5.67 -20.83 -4.09
N ARG A 226 5.87 -19.51 -4.10
CA ARG A 226 6.31 -18.75 -5.29
C ARG A 226 7.75 -19.03 -5.68
N ALA A 227 8.62 -19.34 -4.72
CA ALA A 227 10.04 -19.61 -4.97
C ALA A 227 10.33 -21.02 -5.54
N ARG A 228 9.33 -21.92 -5.62
CA ARG A 228 9.50 -23.23 -6.26
C ARG A 228 9.41 -23.06 -7.79
N PRO A 229 10.47 -23.34 -8.57
CA PRO A 229 10.40 -23.28 -10.02
C PRO A 229 9.37 -24.31 -10.52
N SER A 230 8.55 -23.92 -11.49
CA SER A 230 7.78 -24.86 -12.30
C SER A 230 8.77 -25.89 -12.87
N THR A 231 8.53 -27.18 -12.62
CA THR A 231 9.32 -28.30 -13.15
C THR A 231 9.64 -28.06 -14.63
N PRO A 232 10.93 -28.05 -15.06
CA PRO A 232 11.25 -27.86 -16.47
C PRO A 232 10.59 -28.99 -17.27
N ALA A 233 9.78 -28.62 -18.25
CA ALA A 233 9.17 -29.56 -19.18
C ALA A 233 10.29 -30.41 -19.81
N ARG A 234 10.19 -31.73 -19.61
CA ARG A 234 11.10 -32.74 -20.16
C ARG A 234 11.12 -32.57 -21.68
N ARG A 235 12.21 -32.05 -22.25
CA ARG A 235 12.39 -32.01 -23.70
C ARG A 235 12.35 -33.46 -24.21
N PRO A 236 11.47 -33.84 -25.15
CA PRO A 236 11.53 -35.15 -25.75
C PRO A 236 12.85 -35.25 -26.53
N HIS A 237 13.64 -36.28 -26.22
CA HIS A 237 14.79 -36.65 -27.04
C HIS A 237 14.27 -37.03 -28.42
N MET A 238 14.43 -36.12 -29.39
CA MET A 238 14.27 -36.43 -30.79
C MET A 238 15.52 -37.23 -31.17
N GLY A 239 15.38 -38.57 -31.10
CA GLY A 239 16.38 -39.49 -31.59
C GLY A 239 16.56 -39.27 -33.09
N LEU A 240 17.77 -38.90 -33.49
CA LEU A 240 18.25 -39.08 -34.85
C LEU A 240 18.51 -40.57 -35.04
N VAL A 241 17.68 -41.21 -35.87
CA VAL A 241 18.02 -42.41 -36.63
C VAL A 241 17.83 -42.06 -38.09
#